data_AF-E1ID46-F1
#
_entry.id   AF-E1ID46-F1
#
_cell.length_a   1.000
_cell.length_b   1.000
_cell.length_c   1.000
_cell.angle_alpha   90.00
_cell.angle_beta   90.00
_cell.angle_gamma   90.00
#
_symmetry.space_group_name_H-M   'P 1'
#
loop_
_entity.id
_entity.type
_entity.pdbx_description
1 polymer ?
#
loop_
_entity_poly.entity_id
_entity_poly.type
_entity_poly.pdbx_seq_one_letter_code
_entity_poly.pdbx_strand_id
1 'polypeptide(L)'
;MTPDDPIRWPKFCRHCGHALPPGQPRFCIECGGDVAPRDVPLAAPVALPPPSPPPPPARASGSRTAPTVRLGNAGVEQSVIGGTVRLPTSGAVPPGLWVLDEPPGAETVLAIYAPLRAVVGGWSGLVGKGWTLDGSEDRPDGRAIFRFSADIEWFPARGCGAGLRLRVRIGAESRGKEGRERRGFSYKAHHDAPMTLLSAQWYTPDGLPMPMQPIPQIQIMAPPRVPRVSDYAEQVVTMLAAEAQIWASKSQVAGLYRLASASIQSGMSNPMQTQTPGGRGIVLIPVGRLESQLRGIIPQSIIGFGPGDRFRVRMERPYSCDLAAWNRQLKKIRAEARDLGMPMEAEPAAEWWLDRNGYDGLILTKAQSRYAAERAVIAFRRSQIVRIMA
;
A
#
# COMPACT_ATOMS: atom_id res chain seq x y z
N MET A 1 -42.59 -0.65 26.90
CA MET A 1 -42.94 -1.49 25.75
C MET A 1 -43.26 -2.87 26.30
N THR A 2 -44.43 -3.41 25.95
CA THR A 2 -44.96 -4.69 26.44
C THR A 2 -44.11 -5.88 25.94
N PRO A 3 -44.05 -7.01 26.67
CA PRO A 3 -43.12 -8.11 26.37
C PRO A 3 -43.46 -8.98 25.15
N ASP A 4 -44.56 -8.68 24.44
CA ASP A 4 -45.13 -9.54 23.40
C ASP A 4 -45.04 -8.99 21.97
N ASP A 5 -44.19 -8.00 21.70
CA ASP A 5 -43.93 -7.59 20.31
C ASP A 5 -43.03 -8.60 19.60
N PRO A 6 -43.49 -9.28 18.53
CA PRO A 6 -42.66 -10.25 17.81
C PRO A 6 -41.46 -9.53 17.19
N ILE A 7 -40.25 -10.05 17.43
CA ILE A 7 -38.99 -9.52 16.92
C ILE A 7 -39.09 -9.38 15.39
N ARG A 8 -39.29 -8.14 14.92
CA ARG A 8 -39.37 -7.85 13.49
C ARG A 8 -37.97 -7.79 12.90
N TRP A 9 -37.63 -8.83 12.14
CA TRP A 9 -36.43 -8.81 11.32
C TRP A 9 -36.57 -7.78 10.19
N PRO A 10 -35.54 -6.96 9.93
CA PRO A 10 -35.60 -5.96 8.88
C PRO A 10 -35.77 -6.64 7.51
N LYS A 11 -36.65 -6.11 6.66
CA LYS A 11 -36.88 -6.64 5.30
C LYS A 11 -35.78 -6.22 4.31
N PHE A 12 -35.05 -5.15 4.63
CA PHE A 12 -34.00 -4.59 3.81
C PHE A 12 -32.74 -4.38 4.65
N CYS A 13 -31.58 -4.58 4.05
CA CYS A 13 -30.30 -4.34 4.69
C CYS A 13 -30.14 -2.84 4.97
N ARG A 14 -29.89 -2.48 6.23
CA ARG A 14 -29.65 -1.08 6.64
C ARG A 14 -28.36 -0.47 6.05
N HIS A 15 -27.44 -1.30 5.58
CA HIS A 15 -26.13 -0.88 5.10
C HIS A 15 -26.12 -0.66 3.58
N CYS A 16 -26.85 -1.47 2.82
CA CYS A 16 -26.87 -1.39 1.35
C CYS A 16 -28.27 -1.26 0.71
N GLY A 17 -29.35 -1.30 1.50
CA GLY A 17 -30.73 -1.17 1.01
C GLY A 17 -31.30 -2.41 0.32
N HIS A 18 -30.51 -3.47 0.11
CA HIS A 18 -30.95 -4.66 -0.60
C HIS A 18 -31.96 -5.49 0.21
N ALA A 19 -32.91 -6.15 -0.46
CA ALA A 19 -33.88 -7.01 0.19
C ALA A 19 -33.17 -8.20 0.87
N LEU A 20 -33.54 -8.50 2.11
CA LEU A 20 -32.96 -9.61 2.85
C LEU A 20 -33.75 -10.90 2.58
N PRO A 21 -33.08 -12.06 2.50
CA PRO A 21 -33.77 -13.33 2.30
C PRO A 21 -34.75 -13.58 3.45
N PRO A 22 -35.91 -14.23 3.19
CA PRO A 22 -36.89 -14.52 4.23
C PRO A 22 -36.27 -15.38 5.34
N GLY A 23 -36.62 -15.08 6.60
CA GLY A 23 -36.12 -15.79 7.78
C GLY A 23 -35.39 -14.89 8.77
N GLN A 24 -34.37 -15.43 9.45
CA GLN A 24 -33.54 -14.72 10.43
C GLN A 24 -32.09 -14.56 9.93
N PRO A 25 -31.85 -13.84 8.82
CA PRO A 25 -30.51 -13.69 8.28
C PRO A 25 -29.62 -12.96 9.29
N ARG A 26 -28.45 -13.53 9.58
CA ARG A 26 -27.48 -12.92 10.51
C ARG A 26 -26.62 -11.86 9.84
N PHE A 27 -26.45 -11.96 8.53
CA PHE A 27 -25.70 -11.05 7.68
C PHE A 27 -26.40 -10.92 6.32
N CYS A 28 -26.20 -9.78 5.66
CA CYS A 28 -26.64 -9.57 4.28
C CYS A 28 -25.70 -10.32 3.33
N ILE A 29 -26.24 -11.16 2.45
CA ILE A 29 -25.43 -11.92 1.48
C ILE A 29 -24.72 -11.00 0.48
N GLU A 30 -25.31 -9.84 0.17
CA GLU A 30 -24.79 -8.88 -0.81
C GLU A 30 -23.64 -8.01 -0.28
N CYS A 31 -23.68 -7.61 1.00
CA CYS A 31 -22.70 -6.67 1.55
C CYS A 31 -21.96 -7.17 2.80
N GLY A 32 -22.27 -8.38 3.28
CA GLY A 32 -21.73 -8.94 4.52
C GLY A 32 -22.13 -8.20 5.80
N GLY A 33 -22.94 -7.14 5.68
CA GLY A 33 -23.35 -6.29 6.79
C GLY A 33 -24.25 -7.03 7.78
N ASP A 34 -24.03 -6.80 9.07
CA ASP A 34 -24.79 -7.43 10.14
C ASP A 34 -26.26 -7.01 10.12
N VAL A 35 -27.14 -7.97 10.37
CA VAL A 35 -28.60 -7.81 10.27
C VAL A 35 -29.28 -7.83 11.65
N ALA A 36 -28.49 -7.85 12.74
CA ALA A 36 -28.99 -7.97 14.10
C ALA A 36 -30.12 -6.96 14.40
N PRO A 37 -31.30 -7.42 14.89
CA PRO A 37 -32.36 -6.53 15.34
C PRO A 37 -31.80 -5.65 16.47
N ARG A 38 -32.16 -4.36 16.48
CA ARG A 38 -31.62 -3.37 17.43
C ARG A 38 -31.91 -3.71 18.90
N ASP A 39 -32.84 -4.62 19.17
CA ASP A 39 -33.43 -4.83 20.50
C ASP A 39 -33.21 -6.23 21.09
N VAL A 40 -32.24 -7.01 20.59
CA VAL A 40 -31.88 -8.30 21.20
C VAL A 40 -30.52 -8.20 21.90
N PRO A 41 -30.48 -8.10 23.25
CA PRO A 41 -29.25 -8.27 24.00
C PRO A 41 -28.70 -9.69 23.73
N LEU A 42 -27.45 -9.79 23.25
CA LEU A 42 -26.79 -11.10 23.13
C LEU A 42 -26.69 -11.74 24.53
N ALA A 43 -27.46 -12.80 24.74
CA ALA A 43 -27.36 -13.62 25.95
C ALA A 43 -25.96 -14.22 26.07
N ALA A 44 -25.40 -14.15 27.29
CA ALA A 44 -24.11 -14.70 27.65
C ALA A 44 -24.07 -16.23 27.41
N PRO A 45 -22.99 -16.78 26.82
CA PRO A 45 -22.90 -18.22 26.61
C PRO A 45 -22.66 -18.95 27.93
N VAL A 46 -23.52 -19.95 28.18
CA VAL A 46 -23.41 -20.94 29.25
C VAL A 46 -22.14 -21.78 29.06
N ALA A 47 -21.44 -22.03 30.16
CA ALA A 47 -20.15 -22.71 30.21
C ALA A 47 -20.22 -24.18 29.80
N LEU A 48 -19.32 -24.58 28.88
CA LEU A 48 -18.83 -25.94 28.71
C LEU A 48 -17.28 -25.92 28.84
N PRO A 49 -16.65 -26.94 29.45
CA PRO A 49 -15.23 -26.92 29.81
C PRO A 49 -14.28 -27.13 28.60
N PRO A 50 -13.00 -26.69 28.66
CA PRO A 50 -12.23 -26.28 27.49
C PRO A 50 -11.33 -27.37 26.88
N PRO A 51 -11.05 -27.29 25.58
CA PRO A 51 -9.69 -27.39 25.08
C PRO A 51 -9.29 -26.07 24.43
N SER A 52 -8.21 -25.44 24.92
CA SER A 52 -7.78 -24.08 24.59
C SER A 52 -7.38 -23.89 23.12
N PRO A 53 -8.02 -22.98 22.37
CA PRO A 53 -7.50 -22.41 21.13
C PRO A 53 -7.06 -20.94 21.36
N PRO A 54 -6.18 -20.39 20.50
CA PRO A 54 -5.40 -19.18 20.77
C PRO A 54 -6.26 -17.91 20.84
N PRO A 55 -5.76 -16.83 21.49
CA PRO A 55 -6.55 -15.63 21.71
C PRO A 55 -6.95 -14.97 20.38
N PRO A 56 -8.21 -14.49 20.25
CA PRO A 56 -8.64 -13.76 19.08
C PRO A 56 -7.93 -12.40 19.01
N PRO A 57 -7.60 -11.90 17.80
CA PRO A 57 -7.05 -10.57 17.63
C PRO A 57 -8.01 -9.53 18.23
N ALA A 58 -7.44 -8.59 18.99
CA ALA A 58 -8.17 -7.50 19.62
C ALA A 58 -9.03 -6.75 18.58
N ARG A 59 -10.30 -6.58 18.92
CA ARG A 59 -11.29 -5.81 18.16
C ARG A 59 -10.76 -4.40 17.92
N ALA A 60 -10.54 -4.06 16.65
CA ALA A 60 -10.50 -2.67 16.23
C ALA A 60 -11.89 -2.07 16.44
N SER A 61 -12.00 -1.11 17.35
CA SER A 61 -13.21 -0.30 17.50
C SER A 61 -13.52 0.42 16.19
N GLY A 62 -14.76 0.28 15.72
CA GLY A 62 -15.43 1.06 14.67
C GLY A 62 -14.55 1.95 13.79
N SER A 63 -13.95 1.39 12.74
CA SER A 63 -13.41 2.15 11.62
C SER A 63 -14.18 1.75 10.38
N ARG A 64 -14.94 2.68 9.78
CA ARG A 64 -15.46 2.49 8.41
C ARG A 64 -14.24 2.35 7.49
N THR A 65 -13.93 1.13 7.05
CA THR A 65 -12.95 0.89 5.99
C THR A 65 -13.44 1.54 4.71
N ALA A 66 -12.59 2.37 4.07
CA ALA A 66 -12.90 2.88 2.75
C ALA A 66 -13.02 1.72 1.76
N PRO A 67 -13.94 1.77 0.78
CA PRO A 67 -14.15 0.66 -0.15
C PRO A 67 -12.85 0.37 -0.92
N THR A 68 -12.38 -0.87 -0.83
CA THR A 68 -11.28 -1.39 -1.64
C THR A 68 -11.82 -2.28 -2.76
N VAL A 69 -11.23 -2.20 -3.94
CA VAL A 69 -11.53 -3.10 -5.06
C VAL A 69 -10.23 -3.69 -5.59
N ARG A 70 -10.29 -4.95 -6.03
CA ARG A 70 -9.17 -5.62 -6.71
C ARG A 70 -9.41 -5.58 -8.22
N LEU A 71 -8.74 -4.67 -8.92
CA LEU A 71 -8.76 -4.64 -10.38
C LEU A 71 -7.79 -5.68 -10.95
N GLY A 72 -8.16 -6.26 -12.10
CA GLY A 72 -7.43 -7.39 -12.71
C GLY A 72 -5.98 -7.08 -13.09
N ASN A 73 -5.63 -5.81 -13.31
CA ASN A 73 -4.28 -5.37 -13.68
C ASN A 73 -3.35 -5.20 -12.46
N ALA A 74 -3.89 -4.81 -11.32
CA ALA A 74 -3.11 -4.53 -10.11
C ALA A 74 -2.80 -5.80 -9.32
N GLY A 75 -3.69 -6.79 -9.38
CA GLY A 75 -3.54 -8.07 -8.68
C GLY A 75 -3.63 -7.98 -7.16
N VAL A 76 -3.91 -6.79 -6.60
CA VAL A 76 -4.00 -6.49 -5.16
C VAL A 76 -5.15 -5.51 -4.88
N GLU A 77 -5.56 -5.37 -3.62
CA GLU A 77 -6.62 -4.43 -3.22
C GLU A 77 -6.20 -2.96 -3.41
N GLN A 78 -7.13 -2.14 -3.90
CA GLN A 78 -6.91 -0.72 -4.21
C GLN A 78 -8.03 0.13 -3.64
N SER A 79 -7.70 1.28 -3.05
CA SER A 79 -8.72 2.21 -2.55
C SER A 79 -9.41 2.95 -3.70
N VAL A 80 -10.74 2.92 -3.72
CA VAL A 80 -11.53 3.82 -4.57
C VAL A 80 -11.49 5.21 -3.97
N ILE A 81 -11.03 6.19 -4.74
CA ILE A 81 -10.83 7.54 -4.23
C ILE A 81 -12.03 8.45 -4.55
N GLY A 82 -12.52 8.38 -5.79
CA GLY A 82 -13.55 9.28 -6.28
C GLY A 82 -13.79 9.05 -7.77
N GLY A 83 -14.29 10.07 -8.46
CA GLY A 83 -14.65 9.97 -9.88
C GLY A 83 -16.02 10.55 -10.15
N THR A 84 -16.50 10.37 -11.38
CA THR A 84 -17.86 10.78 -11.77
C THR A 84 -18.93 9.91 -11.09
N VAL A 85 -18.58 8.72 -10.61
CA VAL A 85 -19.46 7.83 -9.83
C VAL A 85 -18.69 7.17 -8.68
N ARG A 86 -19.32 7.04 -7.50
CA ARG A 86 -18.82 6.23 -6.37
C ARG A 86 -19.48 4.84 -6.43
N LEU A 87 -18.75 3.80 -6.86
CA LEU A 87 -19.31 2.44 -6.98
C LEU A 87 -18.90 1.50 -5.83
N PRO A 88 -19.84 0.72 -5.24
CA PRO A 88 -19.56 -0.22 -4.15
C PRO A 88 -18.77 -1.49 -4.54
N THR A 89 -18.80 -1.93 -5.80
CA THR A 89 -18.06 -3.11 -6.31
C THR A 89 -17.69 -2.88 -7.78
N SER A 90 -16.44 -2.52 -8.11
CA SER A 90 -16.15 -1.94 -9.43
C SER A 90 -15.95 -2.98 -10.54
N GLY A 91 -16.83 -2.94 -11.55
CA GLY A 91 -16.59 -3.44 -12.91
C GLY A 91 -15.82 -2.43 -13.78
N ALA A 92 -15.05 -1.53 -13.14
CA ALA A 92 -14.32 -0.49 -13.84
C ALA A 92 -13.14 -1.10 -14.60
N VAL A 93 -13.00 -0.76 -15.88
CA VAL A 93 -11.95 -1.32 -16.72
C VAL A 93 -10.68 -0.49 -16.55
N PRO A 94 -9.60 -1.06 -16.00
CA PRO A 94 -8.33 -0.34 -15.86
C PRO A 94 -7.64 -0.18 -17.22
N PRO A 95 -6.63 0.70 -17.30
CA PRO A 95 -5.86 0.87 -18.52
C PRO A 95 -5.20 -0.46 -18.93
N GLY A 96 -5.15 -0.71 -20.23
CA GLY A 96 -4.56 -1.92 -20.82
C GLY A 96 -5.43 -3.17 -20.75
N LEU A 97 -6.62 -3.14 -20.12
CA LEU A 97 -7.51 -4.31 -19.99
C LEU A 97 -8.83 -4.21 -20.76
N TRP A 98 -9.03 -3.17 -21.57
CA TRP A 98 -10.13 -3.15 -22.53
C TRP A 98 -9.79 -3.99 -23.76
N VAL A 99 -10.50 -5.10 -23.95
CA VAL A 99 -10.19 -6.12 -24.97
C VAL A 99 -11.18 -6.14 -26.14
N LEU A 100 -12.16 -5.23 -26.16
CA LEU A 100 -13.12 -5.10 -27.28
C LEU A 100 -12.56 -4.16 -28.35
N ASP A 101 -12.89 -4.42 -29.61
CA ASP A 101 -12.44 -3.59 -30.73
C ASP A 101 -13.13 -2.22 -30.72
N GLU A 102 -14.40 -2.17 -30.34
CA GLU A 102 -15.14 -0.93 -30.17
C GLU A 102 -14.60 -0.13 -28.98
N PRO A 103 -14.49 1.20 -29.09
CA PRO A 103 -14.08 2.03 -27.96
C PRO A 103 -15.16 2.06 -26.86
N PRO A 104 -14.77 2.28 -25.59
CA PRO A 104 -15.71 2.44 -24.48
C PRO A 104 -16.80 3.49 -24.76
N GLY A 105 -18.05 3.10 -24.54
CA GLY A 105 -19.20 3.99 -24.61
C GLY A 105 -19.46 4.76 -23.30
N ALA A 106 -20.44 5.68 -23.31
CA ALA A 106 -20.77 6.53 -22.15
C ALA A 106 -21.12 5.74 -20.88
N GLU A 107 -21.78 4.59 -21.00
CA GLU A 107 -22.17 3.73 -19.88
C GLU A 107 -21.02 2.90 -19.31
N THR A 108 -19.87 2.90 -19.98
CA THR A 108 -18.69 2.16 -19.49
C THR A 108 -18.06 2.90 -18.33
N VAL A 109 -17.57 2.16 -17.34
CA VAL A 109 -16.79 2.72 -16.24
C VAL A 109 -15.31 2.41 -16.48
N LEU A 110 -14.49 3.45 -16.59
CA LEU A 110 -13.04 3.33 -16.72
C LEU A 110 -12.35 3.71 -15.41
N ALA A 111 -11.35 2.93 -15.02
CA ALA A 111 -10.52 3.24 -13.86
C ALA A 111 -9.26 4.00 -14.28
N ILE A 112 -8.95 5.10 -13.59
CA ILE A 112 -7.69 5.84 -13.75
C ILE A 112 -6.92 5.90 -12.44
N TYR A 113 -5.59 5.84 -12.49
CA TYR A 113 -4.75 5.88 -11.30
C TYR A 113 -4.18 7.27 -11.05
N ALA A 114 -4.59 7.88 -9.94
CA ALA A 114 -4.02 9.15 -9.51
C ALA A 114 -2.53 8.97 -9.13
N PRO A 115 -1.63 9.90 -9.49
CA PRO A 115 -0.21 9.80 -9.17
C PRO A 115 0.02 10.11 -7.68
N LEU A 116 -0.20 9.10 -6.83
CA LEU A 116 -0.14 9.21 -5.38
C LEU A 116 0.97 8.35 -4.79
N ARG A 117 1.49 8.80 -3.65
CA ARG A 117 2.47 8.07 -2.84
C ARG A 117 1.85 7.66 -1.51
N ALA A 118 2.06 6.40 -1.13
CA ALA A 118 1.61 5.90 0.16
C ALA A 118 2.34 6.61 1.30
N VAL A 119 1.57 7.10 2.28
CA VAL A 119 2.05 7.64 3.55
C VAL A 119 1.42 6.86 4.71
N VAL A 120 1.83 7.14 5.94
CA VAL A 120 1.27 6.50 7.14
C VAL A 120 -0.24 6.70 7.15
N GLY A 121 -1.00 5.60 7.11
CA GLY A 121 -2.46 5.63 7.15
C GLY A 121 -3.15 6.34 5.98
N GLY A 122 -2.48 6.58 4.85
CA GLY A 122 -3.09 7.32 3.74
C GLY A 122 -2.23 7.48 2.49
N TRP A 123 -2.52 8.54 1.75
CA TRP A 123 -1.93 8.89 0.45
C TRP A 123 -1.50 10.35 0.40
N SER A 124 -0.56 10.66 -0.47
CA SER A 124 -0.15 12.04 -0.76
C SER A 124 0.15 12.27 -2.23
N GLY A 125 -0.24 13.44 -2.74
CA GLY A 125 0.18 14.00 -4.02
C GLY A 125 1.19 15.12 -3.80
N LEU A 126 2.25 15.17 -4.63
CA LEU A 126 3.33 16.14 -4.49
C LEU A 126 3.66 16.79 -5.84
N VAL A 127 3.92 18.09 -5.81
CA VAL A 127 4.37 18.83 -7.01
C VAL A 127 5.67 18.23 -7.55
N GLY A 128 5.74 18.05 -8.87
CA GLY A 128 6.88 17.42 -9.54
C GLY A 128 6.92 15.90 -9.42
N LYS A 129 5.92 15.30 -8.77
CA LYS A 129 5.69 13.85 -8.68
C LYS A 129 4.35 13.45 -9.30
N GLY A 130 4.09 13.98 -10.49
CA GLY A 130 2.85 13.78 -11.24
C GLY A 130 1.79 14.86 -10.99
N TRP A 131 2.00 15.75 -10.01
CA TRP A 131 1.13 16.90 -9.77
C TRP A 131 1.82 18.21 -10.13
N THR A 132 1.02 19.18 -10.54
CA THR A 132 1.39 20.57 -10.83
C THR A 132 0.61 21.49 -9.90
N LEU A 133 1.20 22.62 -9.50
CA LEU A 133 0.50 23.68 -8.76
C LEU A 133 -0.15 24.63 -9.77
N ASP A 134 -1.48 24.74 -9.75
CA ASP A 134 -2.23 25.62 -10.65
C ASP A 134 -2.45 27.02 -10.06
N GLY A 135 -2.34 27.16 -8.73
CA GLY A 135 -2.44 28.44 -8.05
C GLY A 135 -2.86 28.32 -6.59
N SER A 136 -3.05 29.48 -5.96
CA SER A 136 -3.58 29.60 -4.60
C SER A 136 -4.61 30.71 -4.51
N GLU A 137 -5.63 30.51 -3.69
CA GLU A 137 -6.68 31.50 -3.39
C GLU A 137 -6.71 31.75 -1.89
N ASP A 138 -6.57 33.02 -1.48
CA ASP A 138 -6.73 33.42 -0.09
C ASP A 138 -8.23 33.59 0.22
N ARG A 139 -8.70 32.91 1.26
CA ARG A 139 -10.08 33.02 1.72
C ARG A 139 -10.23 34.17 2.72
N PRO A 140 -11.43 34.79 2.80
CA PRO A 140 -11.70 35.89 3.75
C PRO A 140 -11.48 35.53 5.23
N ASP A 141 -11.45 34.24 5.57
CA ASP A 141 -11.16 33.73 6.91
C ASP A 141 -9.65 33.55 7.20
N GLY A 142 -8.78 34.06 6.32
CA GLY A 142 -7.33 34.00 6.45
C GLY A 142 -6.70 32.67 6.04
N ARG A 143 -7.48 31.72 5.48
CA ARG A 143 -6.95 30.43 4.99
C ARG A 143 -6.61 30.50 3.49
N ALA A 144 -5.41 30.07 3.12
CA ALA A 144 -5.09 29.83 1.71
C ALA A 144 -5.58 28.43 1.26
N ILE A 145 -6.15 28.33 0.06
CA ILE A 145 -6.44 27.07 -0.63
C ILE A 145 -5.49 26.95 -1.82
N PHE A 146 -4.68 25.90 -1.83
CA PHE A 146 -3.79 25.58 -2.94
C PHE A 146 -4.48 24.57 -3.86
N ARG A 147 -4.45 24.82 -5.17
CA ARG A 147 -5.03 23.96 -6.20
C ARG A 147 -3.94 23.26 -6.99
N PHE A 148 -4.11 21.97 -7.20
CA PHE A 148 -3.18 21.12 -7.92
C PHE A 148 -3.92 20.37 -9.02
N SER A 149 -3.22 20.02 -10.10
CA SER A 149 -3.75 19.12 -11.12
C SER A 149 -2.74 18.09 -11.58
N ALA A 150 -3.27 17.01 -12.15
CA ALA A 150 -2.51 15.93 -12.77
C ALA A 150 -3.21 15.49 -14.06
N ASP A 151 -2.42 15.29 -15.10
CA ASP A 151 -2.86 14.71 -16.36
C ASP A 151 -2.57 13.21 -16.35
N ILE A 152 -3.59 12.42 -16.67
CA ILE A 152 -3.57 10.96 -16.64
C ILE A 152 -4.13 10.45 -17.96
N GLU A 153 -3.54 9.38 -18.48
CA GLU A 153 -3.99 8.75 -19.71
C GLU A 153 -4.53 7.35 -19.41
N TRP A 154 -5.73 7.07 -19.93
CA TRP A 154 -6.27 5.73 -20.03
C TRP A 154 -6.16 5.24 -21.48
N PHE A 155 -5.90 3.96 -21.65
CA PHE A 155 -5.73 3.32 -22.95
C PHE A 155 -6.25 1.87 -22.93
N PRO A 156 -6.67 1.31 -24.07
CA PRO A 156 -7.14 -0.07 -24.17
C PRO A 156 -5.99 -1.09 -24.22
N ALA A 157 -6.31 -2.38 -24.23
CA ALA A 157 -5.33 -3.41 -24.55
C ALA A 157 -4.75 -3.20 -25.96
N ARG A 158 -3.54 -3.73 -26.20
CA ARG A 158 -2.87 -3.56 -27.50
C ARG A 158 -3.72 -4.16 -28.62
N GLY A 159 -4.07 -3.32 -29.59
CA GLY A 159 -4.88 -3.72 -30.77
C GLY A 159 -6.39 -3.52 -30.60
N CYS A 160 -6.86 -3.08 -29.43
CA CYS A 160 -8.28 -2.96 -29.10
C CYS A 160 -8.73 -1.48 -29.01
N GLY A 161 -10.04 -1.25 -28.87
CA GLY A 161 -10.65 0.07 -28.62
C GLY A 161 -10.35 1.12 -29.68
N ALA A 162 -10.15 0.69 -30.93
CA ALA A 162 -9.62 1.50 -32.05
C ALA A 162 -8.30 2.25 -31.74
N GLY A 163 -7.56 1.83 -30.71
CA GLY A 163 -6.36 2.50 -30.22
C GLY A 163 -6.62 3.88 -29.59
N LEU A 164 -7.87 4.24 -29.31
CA LEU A 164 -8.20 5.53 -28.70
C LEU A 164 -7.62 5.66 -27.30
N ARG A 165 -7.24 6.88 -26.95
CA ARG A 165 -6.69 7.22 -25.62
C ARG A 165 -7.55 8.30 -24.98
N LEU A 166 -7.94 8.08 -23.73
CA LEU A 166 -8.69 9.06 -22.96
C LEU A 166 -7.70 9.83 -22.08
N ARG A 167 -7.51 11.11 -22.38
CA ARG A 167 -6.73 12.00 -21.51
C ARG A 167 -7.65 12.65 -20.50
N VAL A 168 -7.29 12.52 -19.24
CA VAL A 168 -8.07 12.96 -18.10
C VAL A 168 -7.24 13.90 -17.26
N ARG A 169 -7.79 15.08 -16.96
CA ARG A 169 -7.22 15.99 -15.98
C ARG A 169 -7.99 15.89 -14.69
N ILE A 170 -7.29 15.58 -13.59
CA ILE A 170 -7.86 15.58 -12.24
C ILE A 170 -7.31 16.76 -11.45
N GLY A 171 -8.10 17.26 -10.51
CA GLY A 171 -7.78 18.35 -9.61
C GLY A 171 -7.69 17.87 -8.17
N ALA A 172 -6.92 18.58 -7.35
CA ALA A 172 -6.92 18.41 -5.91
C ALA A 172 -6.77 19.74 -5.16
N GLU A 173 -7.35 19.84 -3.98
CA GLU A 173 -7.24 21.03 -3.12
C GLU A 173 -6.55 20.71 -1.79
N SER A 174 -5.70 21.63 -1.32
CA SER A 174 -5.03 21.56 0.00
C SER A 174 -5.18 22.85 0.77
N ARG A 175 -5.30 22.75 2.10
CA ARG A 175 -5.39 23.92 3.00
C ARG A 175 -4.00 24.44 3.37
N GLY A 176 -3.95 25.74 3.67
CA GLY A 176 -2.76 26.58 3.60
C GLY A 176 -1.45 26.04 4.19
N LYS A 177 -1.48 25.41 5.37
CA LYS A 177 -0.25 24.92 6.01
C LYS A 177 0.38 23.75 5.25
N GLU A 178 -0.44 22.80 4.82
CA GLU A 178 0.03 21.62 4.10
C GLU A 178 0.45 21.96 2.66
N GLY A 179 -0.36 22.75 1.95
CA GLY A 179 -0.06 23.18 0.59
C GLY A 179 1.23 23.98 0.47
N ARG A 180 1.50 24.87 1.43
CA ARG A 180 2.67 25.75 1.43
C ARG A 180 3.97 25.04 1.83
N GLU A 181 3.96 24.26 2.91
CA GLU A 181 5.17 23.62 3.45
C GLU A 181 5.56 22.35 2.66
N ARG A 182 4.58 21.57 2.22
CA ARG A 182 4.80 20.27 1.55
C ARG A 182 4.83 20.38 0.03
N ARG A 183 4.35 21.50 -0.54
CA ARG A 183 4.07 21.65 -1.98
C ARG A 183 3.23 20.48 -2.50
N GLY A 184 2.11 20.21 -1.83
CA GLY A 184 1.22 19.10 -2.15
C GLY A 184 0.08 18.92 -1.16
N PHE A 185 -0.51 17.73 -1.16
CA PHE A 185 -1.63 17.37 -0.28
C PHE A 185 -1.50 15.93 0.22
N SER A 186 -2.18 15.62 1.31
CA SER A 186 -2.34 14.27 1.82
C SER A 186 -3.74 14.06 2.37
N TYR A 187 -4.17 12.81 2.38
CA TYR A 187 -5.44 12.42 2.97
C TYR A 187 -5.29 11.03 3.58
N LYS A 188 -6.03 10.80 4.67
CA LYS A 188 -6.07 9.49 5.33
C LYS A 188 -6.94 8.55 4.50
N ALA A 189 -6.62 7.25 4.55
CA ALA A 189 -7.34 6.22 3.80
C ALA A 189 -8.85 6.20 4.07
N HIS A 190 -9.29 6.69 5.24
CA HIS A 190 -10.69 6.71 5.67
C HIS A 190 -11.40 8.07 5.48
N HIS A 191 -10.76 9.03 4.81
CA HIS A 191 -11.32 10.36 4.57
C HIS A 191 -11.67 10.50 3.08
N ASP A 192 -12.67 11.31 2.76
CA ASP A 192 -12.93 11.71 1.38
C ASP A 192 -11.64 12.31 0.81
N ALA A 193 -11.18 11.77 -0.31
CA ALA A 193 -10.00 12.34 -0.91
C ALA A 193 -10.36 13.68 -1.56
N PRO A 194 -9.41 14.63 -1.58
CA PRO A 194 -9.67 15.97 -2.07
C PRO A 194 -9.60 16.04 -3.60
N MET A 195 -9.97 14.97 -4.33
CA MET A 195 -9.78 14.88 -5.79
C MET A 195 -11.08 14.93 -6.57
N THR A 196 -11.05 15.68 -7.68
CA THR A 196 -12.17 15.86 -8.60
C THR A 196 -11.72 15.67 -10.05
N LEU A 197 -12.65 15.31 -10.92
CA LEU A 197 -12.43 15.33 -12.37
C LEU A 197 -12.54 16.77 -12.87
N LEU A 198 -11.54 17.28 -13.57
CA LEU A 198 -11.56 18.62 -14.17
C LEU A 198 -11.96 18.58 -15.64
N SER A 199 -11.38 17.64 -16.41
CA SER A 199 -11.72 17.45 -17.82
C SER A 199 -11.38 16.03 -18.28
N ALA A 200 -12.02 15.58 -19.36
CA ALA A 200 -11.72 14.34 -20.03
C ALA A 200 -11.98 14.49 -21.53
N GLN A 201 -11.07 13.98 -22.37
CA GLN A 201 -11.17 14.08 -23.83
C GLN A 201 -10.51 12.88 -24.49
N TRP A 202 -11.17 12.34 -25.51
CA TRP A 202 -10.63 11.28 -26.35
C TRP A 202 -9.64 11.81 -27.38
N TYR A 203 -8.62 11.00 -27.66
CA TYR A 203 -7.62 11.25 -28.67
C TYR A 203 -7.43 10.00 -29.54
N THR A 204 -7.22 10.21 -30.83
CA THR A 204 -6.82 9.16 -31.76
C THR A 204 -5.39 8.66 -31.47
N PRO A 205 -4.98 7.50 -32.03
CA PRO A 205 -3.59 7.05 -31.95
C PRO A 205 -2.56 8.10 -32.43
N ASP A 206 -2.96 8.93 -33.40
CA ASP A 206 -2.14 10.01 -33.96
C ASP A 206 -2.14 11.29 -33.10
N GLY A 207 -2.87 11.28 -31.98
CA GLY A 207 -2.93 12.40 -31.03
C GLY A 207 -3.92 13.49 -31.41
N LEU A 208 -4.87 13.24 -32.32
CA LEU A 208 -5.91 14.20 -32.68
C LEU A 208 -7.10 14.11 -31.70
N PRO A 209 -7.64 15.25 -31.21
CA PRO A 209 -8.77 15.22 -30.28
C PRO A 209 -10.07 14.78 -30.97
N MET A 210 -10.89 14.02 -30.25
CA MET A 210 -12.21 13.55 -30.69
C MET A 210 -13.31 14.11 -29.77
N PRO A 211 -13.75 15.37 -29.98
CA PRO A 211 -14.70 16.04 -29.08
C PRO A 211 -16.11 15.43 -29.11
N MET A 212 -16.47 14.72 -30.18
CA MET A 212 -17.79 14.10 -30.35
C MET A 212 -17.89 12.69 -29.76
N GLN A 213 -16.76 12.08 -29.37
CA GLN A 213 -16.77 10.74 -28.81
C GLN A 213 -17.36 10.78 -27.38
N PRO A 214 -18.37 9.94 -27.06
CA PRO A 214 -18.95 9.91 -25.74
C PRO A 214 -17.90 9.65 -24.65
N ILE A 215 -17.95 10.44 -23.58
CA ILE A 215 -17.03 10.28 -22.45
C ILE A 215 -17.60 9.20 -21.51
N PRO A 216 -16.85 8.12 -21.23
CA PRO A 216 -17.27 7.11 -20.27
C PRO A 216 -17.29 7.66 -18.85
N GLN A 217 -17.90 6.95 -17.92
CA GLN A 217 -17.78 7.24 -16.50
C GLN A 217 -16.34 6.98 -16.05
N ILE A 218 -15.78 7.87 -15.24
CA ILE A 218 -14.38 7.81 -14.80
C ILE A 218 -14.34 7.58 -13.29
N GLN A 219 -13.72 6.47 -12.88
CA GLN A 219 -13.42 6.16 -11.49
C GLN A 219 -11.95 6.47 -11.20
N ILE A 220 -11.70 7.38 -10.26
CA ILE A 220 -10.36 7.71 -9.78
C ILE A 220 -9.96 6.71 -8.70
N MET A 221 -8.89 5.99 -8.96
CA MET A 221 -8.34 4.94 -8.11
C MET A 221 -7.02 5.39 -7.49
N ALA A 222 -6.79 4.93 -6.25
CA ALA A 222 -5.46 4.98 -5.67
C ALA A 222 -4.58 3.93 -6.36
N PRO A 223 -3.27 4.18 -6.50
CA PRO A 223 -2.37 3.11 -6.87
C PRO A 223 -2.41 2.00 -5.78
N PRO A 224 -1.95 0.78 -6.09
CA PRO A 224 -1.70 -0.26 -5.10
C PRO A 224 -0.94 0.24 -3.87
N ARG A 225 -1.47 -0.02 -2.67
CA ARG A 225 -0.83 0.36 -1.41
C ARG A 225 -0.08 -0.83 -0.83
N VAL A 226 1.25 -0.84 -0.92
CA VAL A 226 2.06 -1.78 -0.14
C VAL A 226 2.11 -1.29 1.32
N PRO A 227 1.65 -2.09 2.29
CA PRO A 227 1.67 -1.69 3.69
C PRO A 227 3.07 -1.34 4.19
N ARG A 228 3.18 -0.27 4.95
CA ARG A 228 4.40 0.19 5.61
C ARG A 228 4.57 -0.54 6.95
N VAL A 229 5.81 -0.61 7.43
CA VAL A 229 6.09 -1.07 8.81
C VAL A 229 5.28 -0.26 9.83
N SER A 230 5.12 1.05 9.59
CA SER A 230 4.33 1.95 10.45
C SER A 230 2.83 1.69 10.45
N ASP A 231 2.32 0.93 9.48
CA ASP A 231 0.91 0.55 9.46
C ASP A 231 0.63 -0.62 10.41
N TYR A 232 1.68 -1.27 10.92
CA TYR A 232 1.59 -2.35 11.87
C TYR A 232 2.11 -1.92 13.24
N ALA A 233 1.44 -2.40 14.29
CA ALA A 233 1.92 -2.26 15.67
C ALA A 233 3.04 -3.27 15.97
N GLU A 234 4.11 -3.27 15.17
CA GLU A 234 5.25 -4.17 15.32
C GLU A 234 6.44 -3.49 15.99
N GLN A 235 7.13 -4.28 16.82
CA GLN A 235 8.41 -3.93 17.42
C GLN A 235 9.45 -5.01 17.10
N VAL A 236 10.72 -4.63 17.10
CA VAL A 236 11.80 -5.63 17.01
C VAL A 236 11.91 -6.34 18.35
N VAL A 237 11.69 -7.66 18.33
CA VAL A 237 11.80 -8.49 19.52
C VAL A 237 13.28 -8.70 19.84
N THR A 238 13.58 -8.72 21.12
CA THR A 238 14.91 -9.03 21.63
C THR A 238 14.92 -10.48 22.14
N MET A 239 15.92 -11.27 21.75
CA MET A 239 15.99 -12.71 22.02
C MET A 239 17.40 -13.12 22.42
N LEU A 240 17.52 -14.22 23.18
CA LEU A 240 18.81 -14.87 23.42
C LEU A 240 19.35 -15.45 22.11
N ALA A 241 20.69 -15.56 21.98
CA ALA A 241 21.33 -15.99 20.75
C ALA A 241 20.86 -17.37 20.24
N ALA A 242 20.65 -18.33 21.16
CA ALA A 242 20.17 -19.67 20.82
C ALA A 242 18.71 -19.65 20.29
N GLU A 243 17.83 -18.90 20.96
CA GLU A 243 16.43 -18.74 20.55
C GLU A 243 16.32 -18.03 19.20
N ALA A 244 17.10 -16.96 19.00
CA ALA A 244 17.16 -16.23 17.73
C ALA A 244 17.64 -17.13 16.58
N GLN A 245 18.57 -18.05 16.86
CA GLN A 245 19.05 -19.03 15.87
C GLN A 245 17.95 -20.05 15.51
N ILE A 246 17.22 -20.57 16.50
CA ILE A 246 16.09 -21.49 16.27
C ILE A 246 14.99 -20.76 15.48
N TRP A 247 14.65 -19.53 15.87
CA TRP A 247 13.66 -18.71 15.20
C TRP A 247 14.01 -18.44 13.73
N ALA A 248 15.29 -18.17 13.44
CA ALA A 248 15.79 -17.92 12.09
C ALA A 248 16.03 -19.20 11.26
N SER A 249 15.88 -20.39 11.83
CA SER A 249 16.20 -21.66 11.14
C SER A 249 15.39 -21.91 9.86
N LYS A 250 14.17 -21.38 9.78
CA LYS A 250 13.29 -21.45 8.60
C LYS A 250 13.53 -20.33 7.59
N SER A 251 14.51 -19.47 7.83
CA SER A 251 14.84 -18.34 6.97
C SER A 251 15.71 -18.79 5.80
N GLN A 252 15.47 -18.22 4.61
CA GLN A 252 16.42 -18.25 3.50
C GLN A 252 17.59 -17.28 3.70
N VAL A 253 17.53 -16.43 4.73
CA VAL A 253 18.59 -15.50 5.13
C VAL A 253 19.34 -16.06 6.33
N ALA A 254 20.55 -16.57 6.08
CA ALA A 254 21.46 -17.04 7.13
C ALA A 254 22.46 -15.94 7.56
N GLY A 255 23.00 -16.07 8.77
CA GLY A 255 24.07 -15.21 9.29
C GLY A 255 23.62 -14.15 10.29
N LEU A 256 24.61 -13.39 10.76
CA LEU A 256 24.43 -12.26 11.68
C LEU A 256 24.49 -10.96 10.90
N TYR A 257 23.62 -10.02 11.26
CA TYR A 257 23.48 -8.75 10.57
C TYR A 257 23.60 -7.59 11.54
N ARG A 258 24.00 -6.44 11.01
CA ARG A 258 23.91 -5.13 11.66
C ARG A 258 23.12 -4.19 10.76
N LEU A 259 22.52 -3.16 11.34
CA LEU A 259 21.86 -2.13 10.55
C LEU A 259 22.87 -1.34 9.72
N ALA A 260 22.52 -0.98 8.48
CA ALA A 260 23.33 -0.05 7.70
C ALA A 260 23.25 1.36 8.33
N SER A 261 24.38 2.08 8.35
CA SER A 261 24.71 3.24 9.23
C SER A 261 23.72 4.43 9.28
N ALA A 262 22.65 4.46 8.49
CA ALA A 262 21.69 5.56 8.44
C ALA A 262 20.47 5.41 9.39
N SER A 263 20.36 4.33 10.17
CA SER A 263 19.20 4.08 11.05
C SER A 263 19.49 4.19 12.55
N ILE A 264 20.69 4.63 12.94
CA ILE A 264 21.10 4.75 14.34
C ILE A 264 20.98 6.22 14.76
N GLN A 265 19.83 6.60 15.33
CA GLN A 265 19.90 7.52 16.45
C GLN A 265 20.04 6.65 17.69
N SER A 266 21.19 6.72 18.33
CA SER A 266 21.52 6.05 19.58
C SER A 266 20.37 6.22 20.57
N GLY A 267 19.73 5.11 20.96
CA GLY A 267 18.62 5.08 21.92
C GLY A 267 17.27 4.61 21.37
N MET A 268 17.10 4.48 20.05
CA MET A 268 15.85 3.92 19.51
C MET A 268 15.87 2.39 19.45
N SER A 269 14.97 1.75 20.20
CA SER A 269 14.73 0.29 20.20
C SER A 269 14.14 -0.25 18.88
N ASN A 270 13.76 0.64 17.94
CA ASN A 270 13.08 0.27 16.71
C ASN A 270 13.81 0.83 15.47
N PRO A 271 14.33 -0.04 14.58
CA PRO A 271 14.92 0.41 13.32
C PRO A 271 13.90 1.15 12.46
N MET A 272 14.36 2.25 11.86
CA MET A 272 13.59 3.08 10.94
C MET A 272 13.68 2.53 9.51
N GLN A 273 12.58 2.61 8.76
CA GLN A 273 12.62 2.36 7.33
C GLN A 273 13.39 3.48 6.63
N THR A 274 14.31 3.07 5.75
CA THR A 274 15.06 3.96 4.86
C THR A 274 14.62 3.72 3.42
N GLN A 275 14.97 4.66 2.54
CA GLN A 275 14.71 4.54 1.11
C GLN A 275 15.74 3.58 0.46
N THR A 276 15.24 2.52 -0.19
CA THR A 276 16.07 1.49 -0.82
C THR A 276 15.65 1.29 -2.29
N PRO A 277 16.46 0.61 -3.11
CA PRO A 277 16.08 0.25 -4.48
C PRO A 277 14.82 -0.63 -4.56
N GLY A 278 14.46 -1.34 -3.48
CA GLY A 278 13.24 -2.13 -3.37
C GLY A 278 12.07 -1.37 -2.73
N GLY A 279 12.16 -0.05 -2.59
CA GLY A 279 11.21 0.75 -1.82
C GLY A 279 11.68 1.05 -0.40
N ARG A 280 10.76 1.36 0.51
CA ARG A 280 11.09 1.59 1.92
C ARG A 280 11.30 0.27 2.66
N GLY A 281 12.44 0.17 3.36
CA GLY A 281 12.78 -1.03 4.12
C GLY A 281 13.87 -0.78 5.16
N ILE A 282 14.11 -1.77 6.00
CA ILE A 282 15.17 -1.78 7.01
C ILE A 282 16.37 -2.49 6.39
N VAL A 283 17.47 -1.77 6.23
CA VAL A 283 18.68 -2.29 5.56
C VAL A 283 19.61 -2.91 6.58
N LEU A 284 19.95 -4.17 6.34
CA LEU A 284 20.79 -5.02 7.17
C LEU A 284 21.98 -5.50 6.34
N ILE A 285 23.19 -5.33 6.84
CA ILE A 285 24.43 -5.81 6.22
C ILE A 285 25.07 -6.89 7.09
N PRO A 286 25.71 -7.92 6.51
CA PRO A 286 26.38 -8.95 7.27
C PRO A 286 27.43 -8.36 8.22
N VAL A 287 27.52 -8.92 9.43
CA VAL A 287 28.66 -8.71 10.31
C VAL A 287 29.84 -9.53 9.75
N GLY A 288 31.02 -8.93 9.63
CA GLY A 288 32.17 -9.60 9.01
C GLY A 288 32.58 -10.89 9.74
N ARG A 289 33.06 -11.90 9.00
CA ARG A 289 33.62 -13.13 9.61
C ARG A 289 34.82 -12.84 10.52
N LEU A 290 35.67 -11.89 10.14
CA LEU A 290 36.81 -11.45 10.98
C LEU A 290 36.34 -10.80 12.29
N GLU A 291 35.32 -9.93 12.22
CA GLU A 291 34.73 -9.23 13.36
C GLU A 291 34.02 -10.19 14.34
N SER A 292 33.48 -11.30 13.84
CA SER A 292 32.86 -12.34 14.66
C SER A 292 33.87 -13.32 15.28
N GLN A 293 34.97 -13.64 14.59
CA GLN A 293 36.03 -14.52 15.11
C GLN A 293 36.98 -13.81 16.09
N LEU A 294 37.36 -12.56 15.83
CA LEU A 294 38.32 -11.83 16.65
C LEU A 294 37.75 -11.38 18.01
N ARG A 295 36.42 -11.32 18.16
CA ARG A 295 35.77 -10.88 19.41
C ARG A 295 35.95 -11.87 20.58
N GLY A 296 36.22 -13.14 20.27
CA GLY A 296 36.54 -14.17 21.28
C GLY A 296 38.01 -14.15 21.71
N ILE A 297 38.86 -13.39 21.01
CA ILE A 297 40.33 -13.42 21.16
C ILE A 297 40.87 -12.06 21.61
N ILE A 298 40.26 -10.96 21.17
CA ILE A 298 40.77 -9.59 21.39
C ILE A 298 39.71 -8.76 22.14
N PRO A 299 40.08 -8.14 23.28
CA PRO A 299 39.21 -7.22 24.01
C PRO A 299 38.68 -6.10 23.10
N GLN A 300 37.38 -5.78 23.23
CA GLN A 300 36.70 -4.75 22.40
C GLN A 300 37.33 -3.35 22.50
N SER A 301 38.21 -3.12 23.48
CA SER A 301 38.95 -1.86 23.66
C SER A 301 40.09 -1.67 22.67
N ILE A 302 40.58 -2.74 22.02
CA ILE A 302 41.78 -2.69 21.16
C ILE A 302 41.41 -2.57 19.68
N ILE A 303 40.23 -3.07 19.28
CA ILE A 303 39.71 -2.92 17.91
C ILE A 303 38.38 -2.19 17.98
N GLY A 304 38.26 -1.08 17.26
CA GLY A 304 37.06 -0.25 17.14
C GLY A 304 35.87 -0.92 16.44
N PHE A 305 35.65 -2.23 16.67
CA PHE A 305 34.39 -2.90 16.40
C PHE A 305 33.37 -2.38 17.41
N GLY A 306 32.70 -1.27 17.06
CA GLY A 306 31.72 -0.65 17.93
C GLY A 306 30.70 -1.66 18.47
N PRO A 307 30.11 -1.42 19.67
CA PRO A 307 29.11 -2.29 20.30
C PRO A 307 27.75 -2.19 19.58
N GLY A 308 27.75 -2.33 18.27
CA GLY A 308 26.55 -2.24 17.44
C GLY A 308 25.61 -3.41 17.71
N ASP A 309 24.32 -3.12 17.74
CA ASP A 309 23.28 -4.12 17.85
C ASP A 309 23.39 -5.15 16.72
N ARG A 310 23.28 -6.43 17.11
CA ARG A 310 23.30 -7.57 16.21
C ARG A 310 21.90 -8.10 16.02
N PHE A 311 21.61 -8.52 14.81
CA PHE A 311 20.29 -8.97 14.42
C PHE A 311 20.36 -10.32 13.69
N ARG A 312 19.33 -11.13 13.88
CA ARG A 312 18.95 -12.20 12.94
C ARG A 312 17.75 -11.75 12.12
N VAL A 313 17.63 -12.31 10.93
CA VAL A 313 16.58 -11.96 9.98
C VAL A 313 15.88 -13.23 9.53
N ARG A 314 14.54 -13.20 9.53
CA ARG A 314 13.70 -14.27 8.96
C ARG A 314 12.98 -13.76 7.73
N MET A 315 13.36 -14.32 6.58
CA MET A 315 12.66 -14.15 5.31
C MET A 315 12.46 -15.53 4.71
N GLU A 316 11.22 -15.89 4.45
CA GLU A 316 10.84 -17.19 3.93
C GLU A 316 10.82 -17.20 2.40
N ARG A 317 10.55 -16.05 1.77
CA ARG A 317 10.51 -15.91 0.31
C ARG A 317 11.12 -14.58 -0.16
N PRO A 318 12.42 -14.33 0.07
CA PRO A 318 13.04 -13.11 -0.41
C PRO A 318 13.29 -13.17 -1.92
N TYR A 319 13.18 -12.04 -2.62
CA TYR A 319 13.75 -11.92 -3.95
C TYR A 319 15.27 -11.74 -3.84
N SER A 320 16.07 -12.53 -4.55
CA SER A 320 17.53 -12.47 -4.48
C SER A 320 18.15 -12.23 -5.86
N CYS A 321 19.00 -11.21 -5.97
CA CYS A 321 19.76 -10.92 -7.19
C CYS A 321 20.95 -9.99 -6.92
N ASP A 322 21.85 -9.88 -7.90
CA ASP A 322 22.91 -8.87 -7.90
C ASP A 322 22.33 -7.45 -8.08
N LEU A 323 22.93 -6.43 -7.45
CA LEU A 323 22.48 -5.04 -7.53
C LEU A 323 22.32 -4.52 -8.97
N ALA A 324 23.23 -4.89 -9.87
CA ALA A 324 23.14 -4.50 -11.28
C ALA A 324 21.96 -5.18 -12.00
N ALA A 325 21.67 -6.44 -11.66
CA ALA A 325 20.51 -7.16 -12.19
C ALA A 325 19.21 -6.54 -11.66
N TRP A 326 19.16 -6.18 -10.38
CA TRP A 326 18.02 -5.45 -9.80
C TRP A 326 17.74 -4.15 -10.54
N ASN A 327 18.77 -3.34 -10.81
CA ASN A 327 18.60 -2.07 -11.52
C ASN A 327 18.05 -2.27 -12.95
N ARG A 328 18.40 -3.37 -13.63
CA ARG A 328 17.79 -3.73 -14.92
C ARG A 328 16.34 -4.21 -14.76
N GLN A 329 16.08 -5.05 -13.75
CA GLN A 329 14.74 -5.53 -13.44
C GLN A 329 13.80 -4.37 -13.11
N LEU A 330 14.27 -3.37 -12.35
CA LEU A 330 13.50 -2.18 -12.00
C LEU A 330 13.05 -1.37 -13.23
N LYS A 331 13.87 -1.32 -14.29
CA LYS A 331 13.47 -0.70 -15.57
C LYS A 331 12.30 -1.47 -16.21
N LYS A 332 12.33 -2.81 -16.16
CA LYS A 332 11.24 -3.67 -16.67
C LYS A 332 9.97 -3.50 -15.83
N ILE A 333 10.09 -3.51 -14.50
CA ILE A 333 8.98 -3.30 -13.57
C ILE A 333 8.30 -1.95 -13.85
N ARG A 334 9.08 -0.89 -14.09
CA ARG A 334 8.52 0.44 -14.43
C ARG A 334 7.83 0.47 -15.79
N ALA A 335 8.33 -0.27 -16.77
CA ALA A 335 7.67 -0.41 -18.05
C ALA A 335 6.34 -1.16 -17.88
N GLU A 336 6.35 -2.29 -17.15
CA GLU A 336 5.15 -3.06 -16.83
C GLU A 336 4.11 -2.21 -16.09
N ALA A 337 4.50 -1.46 -15.06
CA ALA A 337 3.57 -0.57 -14.35
C ALA A 337 2.96 0.48 -15.28
N ARG A 338 3.76 1.06 -16.19
CA ARG A 338 3.27 2.02 -17.19
C ARG A 338 2.29 1.37 -18.17
N ASP A 339 2.57 0.16 -18.63
CA ASP A 339 1.71 -0.61 -19.56
C ASP A 339 0.38 -1.01 -18.90
N LEU A 340 0.30 -0.97 -17.57
CA LEU A 340 -0.94 -1.16 -16.78
C LEU A 340 -1.60 0.17 -16.38
N GLY A 341 -1.11 1.29 -16.92
CA GLY A 341 -1.59 2.65 -16.65
C GLY A 341 -1.32 3.15 -15.25
N MET A 342 -0.34 2.56 -14.56
CA MET A 342 0.15 2.99 -13.26
C MET A 342 1.53 3.66 -13.42
N PRO A 343 1.61 4.94 -13.83
CA PRO A 343 2.87 5.65 -13.98
C PRO A 343 3.47 5.94 -12.59
N MET A 344 4.06 4.90 -12.01
CA MET A 344 4.67 4.92 -10.70
C MET A 344 6.12 5.39 -10.78
N GLU A 345 6.53 6.06 -9.73
CA GLU A 345 7.94 6.27 -9.43
C GLU A 345 8.61 4.90 -9.17
N ALA A 346 9.94 4.84 -9.32
CA ALA A 346 10.67 3.57 -9.27
C ALA A 346 10.43 2.78 -7.96
N GLU A 347 10.38 3.45 -6.82
CA GLU A 347 10.21 2.82 -5.51
C GLU A 347 8.81 2.21 -5.30
N PRO A 348 7.70 2.95 -5.46
CA PRO A 348 6.37 2.34 -5.43
C PRO A 348 6.19 1.19 -6.41
N ALA A 349 6.78 1.30 -7.62
CA ALA A 349 6.72 0.23 -8.61
C ALA A 349 7.45 -1.04 -8.14
N ALA A 350 8.63 -0.88 -7.52
CA ALA A 350 9.37 -1.99 -6.91
C ALA A 350 8.57 -2.65 -5.78
N GLU A 351 8.00 -1.86 -4.88
CA GLU A 351 7.19 -2.35 -3.76
C GLU A 351 6.00 -3.16 -4.26
N TRP A 352 5.22 -2.59 -5.17
CA TRP A 352 4.07 -3.25 -5.79
C TRP A 352 4.47 -4.57 -6.46
N TRP A 353 5.55 -4.57 -7.23
CA TRP A 353 5.98 -5.79 -7.93
C TRP A 353 6.45 -6.88 -6.96
N LEU A 354 7.16 -6.50 -5.90
CA LEU A 354 7.60 -7.45 -4.87
C LEU A 354 6.40 -8.06 -4.12
N ASP A 355 5.47 -7.23 -3.69
CA ASP A 355 4.24 -7.63 -2.99
C ASP A 355 3.35 -8.53 -3.86
N ARG A 356 3.06 -8.12 -5.10
CA ARG A 356 2.27 -8.90 -6.07
C ARG A 356 2.85 -10.30 -6.32
N ASN A 357 4.17 -10.45 -6.31
CA ASN A 357 4.84 -11.74 -6.51
C ASN A 357 5.05 -12.53 -5.21
N GLY A 358 4.56 -12.02 -4.07
CA GLY A 358 4.61 -12.67 -2.76
C GLY A 358 6.00 -12.70 -2.15
N TYR A 359 6.88 -11.75 -2.51
CA TYR A 359 8.19 -11.65 -1.89
C TYR A 359 8.11 -10.91 -0.55
N ASP A 360 8.69 -11.48 0.49
CA ASP A 360 8.67 -10.90 1.84
C ASP A 360 9.91 -10.04 2.13
N GLY A 361 10.91 -10.03 1.26
CA GLY A 361 12.11 -9.23 1.40
C GLY A 361 12.94 -9.15 0.13
N LEU A 362 14.04 -8.41 0.18
CA LEU A 362 14.98 -8.27 -0.94
C LEU A 362 16.42 -8.52 -0.46
N ILE A 363 17.13 -9.41 -1.15
CA ILE A 363 18.55 -9.69 -0.95
C ILE A 363 19.32 -9.18 -2.17
N LEU A 364 20.21 -8.22 -1.94
CA LEU A 364 21.10 -7.66 -2.97
C LEU A 364 22.52 -8.16 -2.75
N THR A 365 23.07 -8.88 -3.73
CA THR A 365 24.48 -9.28 -3.80
C THR A 365 25.29 -8.32 -4.67
N LYS A 366 26.63 -8.37 -4.55
CA LYS A 366 27.57 -7.41 -5.17
C LYS A 366 27.17 -5.96 -4.87
N ALA A 367 26.76 -5.69 -3.63
CA ALA A 367 26.16 -4.42 -3.23
C ALA A 367 27.17 -3.40 -2.67
N GLN A 368 28.48 -3.65 -2.86
CA GLN A 368 29.58 -2.88 -2.28
C GLN A 368 29.49 -1.39 -2.62
N SER A 369 29.17 -1.07 -3.88
CA SER A 369 29.07 0.30 -4.37
C SER A 369 27.96 1.13 -3.72
N ARG A 370 26.96 0.48 -3.11
CA ARG A 370 25.82 1.16 -2.47
C ARG A 370 25.84 1.08 -0.95
N TYR A 371 26.22 -0.07 -0.40
CA TYR A 371 26.10 -0.34 1.05
C TYR A 371 27.44 -0.59 1.74
N ALA A 372 28.56 -0.45 1.03
CA ALA A 372 29.90 -0.80 1.52
C ALA A 372 29.97 -2.25 2.07
N ALA A 373 29.12 -3.14 1.55
CA ALA A 373 29.07 -4.56 1.89
C ALA A 373 28.76 -5.39 0.64
N GLU A 374 29.33 -6.59 0.54
CA GLU A 374 29.08 -7.50 -0.59
C GLU A 374 27.61 -7.90 -0.72
N ARG A 375 26.90 -7.98 0.41
CA ARG A 375 25.48 -8.35 0.50
C ARG A 375 24.74 -7.34 1.37
N ALA A 376 23.52 -7.01 0.96
CA ALA A 376 22.55 -6.28 1.78
C ALA A 376 21.22 -7.04 1.79
N VAL A 377 20.60 -7.09 2.96
CA VAL A 377 19.27 -7.66 3.19
C VAL A 377 18.33 -6.52 3.55
N ILE A 378 17.20 -6.42 2.87
CA ILE A 378 16.22 -5.36 3.06
C ILE A 378 14.93 -6.00 3.55
N ALA A 379 14.62 -5.77 4.83
CA ALA A 379 13.40 -6.25 5.48
C ALA A 379 12.26 -5.23 5.35
N PHE A 380 11.06 -5.71 5.08
CA PHE A 380 9.87 -4.88 4.89
C PHE A 380 9.00 -4.80 6.15
N ARG A 381 9.24 -5.66 7.15
CA ARG A 381 8.52 -5.73 8.42
C ARG A 381 9.51 -5.77 9.60
N ARG A 382 9.09 -5.30 10.78
CA ARG A 382 9.92 -5.42 12.00
C ARG A 382 9.90 -6.83 12.56
N SER A 383 8.78 -7.53 12.39
CA SER A 383 8.63 -8.94 12.76
C SER A 383 9.60 -9.90 12.05
N GLN A 384 10.24 -9.44 10.97
CA GLN A 384 11.29 -10.18 10.24
C GLN A 384 12.68 -10.03 10.86
N ILE A 385 12.83 -9.24 11.92
CA ILE A 385 14.11 -8.92 12.54
C ILE A 385 14.00 -9.20 14.02
N VAL A 386 15.03 -9.84 14.58
CA VAL A 386 15.20 -9.97 16.03
C VAL A 386 16.55 -9.44 16.44
N ARG A 387 16.58 -8.67 17.54
CA ARG A 387 17.81 -8.20 18.17
C ARG A 387 18.34 -9.31 19.07
N ILE A 388 19.65 -9.54 19.01
CA ILE A 388 20.32 -10.58 19.79
C ILE A 388 20.83 -9.95 21.09
N MET A 389 20.42 -10.51 22.23
CA MET A 389 21.05 -10.26 23.52
C MET A 389 22.39 -10.98 23.58
N ALA A 390 23.39 -10.28 24.10
CA ALA A 390 24.69 -10.85 24.40
C ALA A 390 24.58 -11.91 25.50
#